data_AF-A0A4P7PQV4-F1
#
_entry.id   AF-A0A4P7PQV4-F1
#
_cell.length_a   1.000
_cell.length_b   1.000
_cell.length_c   1.000
_cell.angle_alpha   90.00
_cell.angle_beta   90.00
_cell.angle_gamma   90.00
#
_symmetry.space_group_name_H-M   'P 1'
#
loop_
_entity.id
_entity.type
_entity.pdbx_description
1 polymer ?
#
loop_
_entity_poly.entity_id
_entity_poly.type
_entity_poly.pdbx_seq_one_letter_code
_entity_poly.pdbx_strand_id
1 'polypeptide(L)'
;MNIIALLELISLDKSKIGKFSRVEFTQIKKQLVAEKETNQEIRDSDTAKLLKALKSDPESFLAVLNNRILFNFFTKKDYPRTYFLNELDAIDTEKVKTFVQLFLSEELAAFFYQNLGADKFNEISHLAAAINYFPDSLNFVLSQHALDKLDNAIAILKPPYGNFYKVLYIKDGHFFSFLNHIKNQEIEQKIKDLLDSVTTIYNQDQNSELVSKTYLAMNNYTALDDDFSQKIKRNKDIAETKFEAYIPKKKNLTWVYLVVGFFVFIRIIVFFNSFNFDNYSNDDVTYDDETVYKPEPRKIDRYYANMHFIIDSFQVFLADFKPSEIRQMSQDIILKTGENPFQTFYQNEPAGESSNFIKVKNNTGYDMVLLENAVLYDTIKIPRTAHFIKAGDALEINFNRADAKTIFNMYLGKKWATFQTDSNHLFIRNHSIVEYRFSELIPTAKEILKTDYSLVNDAVISYSNGGLDIDSENARINPINEFKE
;
A
#
# COMPACT_ATOMS: atom_id res chain seq x y z
N MET A 1 -18.85 -2.34 31.40
CA MET A 1 -17.48 -1.92 31.79
C MET A 1 -16.71 -3.13 32.36
N ASN A 2 -15.37 -3.22 32.24
CA ASN A 2 -14.62 -4.31 32.90
C ASN A 2 -14.31 -4.01 34.38
N ILE A 3 -13.96 -5.05 35.15
CA ILE A 3 -13.76 -4.93 36.60
C ILE A 3 -12.52 -4.11 37.00
N ILE A 4 -11.52 -3.95 36.12
CA ILE A 4 -10.34 -3.14 36.39
C ILE A 4 -10.70 -1.66 36.28
N ALA A 5 -11.35 -1.27 35.19
CA ALA A 5 -11.86 0.08 34.96
C ALA A 5 -12.87 0.49 36.04
N LEU A 6 -13.74 -0.43 36.45
CA LEU A 6 -14.71 -0.17 37.52
C LEU A 6 -14.03 0.06 38.87
N LEU A 7 -13.00 -0.72 39.21
CA LEU A 7 -12.21 -0.52 40.44
C LEU A 7 -11.51 0.84 40.46
N GLU A 8 -10.93 1.24 39.32
CA GLU A 8 -10.28 2.54 39.15
C GLU A 8 -11.30 3.68 39.27
N LEU A 9 -12.51 3.53 38.71
CA LEU A 9 -13.58 4.53 38.79
C LEU A 9 -13.97 4.80 40.24
N ILE A 10 -14.18 3.76 41.05
CA ILE A 10 -14.52 3.91 42.47
C ILE A 10 -13.33 4.32 43.36
N SER A 11 -12.13 4.48 42.77
CA SER A 11 -10.90 4.92 43.46
C SER A 11 -10.57 4.08 44.71
N LEU A 12 -10.74 2.76 44.60
CA LEU A 12 -10.56 1.85 45.72
C LEU A 12 -9.07 1.63 46.01
N ASP A 13 -8.71 1.70 47.29
CA ASP A 13 -7.33 1.54 47.74
C ASP A 13 -6.85 0.09 47.48
N LYS A 14 -5.96 -0.03 46.48
CA LYS A 14 -5.36 -1.30 46.07
C LYS A 14 -4.65 -2.01 47.23
N SER A 15 -4.05 -1.27 48.17
CA SER A 15 -3.29 -1.84 49.29
C SER A 15 -4.15 -2.62 50.30
N LYS A 16 -5.48 -2.39 50.27
CA LYS A 16 -6.46 -3.06 51.13
C LYS A 16 -7.11 -4.29 50.50
N ILE A 17 -6.84 -4.60 49.22
CA ILE A 17 -7.38 -5.78 48.56
C ILE A 17 -6.92 -7.04 49.32
N GLY A 18 -7.86 -7.94 49.60
CA GLY A 18 -7.65 -9.12 50.47
C GLY A 18 -7.73 -8.84 51.98
N LYS A 19 -7.79 -7.57 52.40
CA LYS A 19 -7.80 -7.14 53.81
C LYS A 19 -9.07 -6.37 54.22
N PHE A 20 -10.05 -6.24 53.34
CA PHE A 20 -11.28 -5.51 53.63
C PHE A 20 -12.07 -6.15 54.78
N SER A 21 -12.43 -5.32 55.76
CA SER A 21 -13.40 -5.69 56.79
C SER A 21 -14.81 -5.85 56.20
N ARG A 22 -15.72 -6.49 56.94
CA ARG A 22 -17.14 -6.61 56.54
C ARG A 22 -17.81 -5.24 56.34
N VAL A 23 -17.43 -4.26 57.16
CA VAL A 23 -17.95 -2.88 57.08
C VAL A 23 -17.48 -2.21 55.80
N GLU A 24 -16.18 -2.27 55.50
CA GLU A 24 -15.61 -1.73 54.26
C GLU A 24 -16.22 -2.41 53.02
N PHE A 25 -16.38 -3.74 53.04
CA PHE A 25 -17.03 -4.44 51.93
C PHE A 25 -18.49 -4.00 51.70
N THR A 26 -19.20 -3.65 52.78
CA THR A 26 -20.56 -3.12 52.69
C THR A 26 -20.57 -1.69 52.13
N GLN A 27 -19.57 -0.88 52.47
CA GLN A 27 -19.40 0.46 51.90
C GLN A 27 -19.07 0.40 50.40
N ILE A 28 -18.17 -0.50 50.00
CA ILE A 28 -17.83 -0.73 48.58
C ILE A 28 -19.09 -1.09 47.78
N LYS A 29 -19.93 -1.99 48.30
CA LYS A 29 -21.21 -2.34 47.66
C LYS A 29 -22.12 -1.12 47.48
N LYS A 30 -22.25 -0.27 48.51
CA LYS A 30 -23.07 0.94 48.43
C LYS A 30 -22.52 1.93 47.41
N GLN A 31 -21.20 2.13 47.38
CA GLN A 31 -20.54 3.02 46.42
C GLN A 31 -20.76 2.54 44.99
N LEU A 32 -20.66 1.24 44.72
CA LEU A 32 -20.93 0.67 43.41
C LEU A 32 -22.38 0.85 42.94
N VAL A 33 -23.36 0.78 43.86
CA VAL A 33 -24.76 1.07 43.54
C VAL A 33 -24.95 2.55 43.18
N ALA A 34 -24.35 3.46 43.95
CA ALA A 34 -24.42 4.89 43.66
C ALA A 34 -23.75 5.27 42.33
N GLU A 35 -22.58 4.69 42.02
CA GLU A 35 -21.93 4.90 40.72
C GLU A 35 -22.77 4.34 39.57
N LYS A 36 -23.43 3.20 39.74
CA LYS A 36 -24.33 2.65 38.73
C LYS A 36 -25.51 3.59 38.45
N GLU A 37 -26.08 4.23 39.47
CA GLU A 37 -27.19 5.17 39.31
C GLU A 37 -26.79 6.40 38.48
N THR A 38 -25.50 6.75 38.48
CA THR A 38 -24.96 7.92 37.76
C THR A 38 -24.29 7.56 36.44
N ASN A 39 -23.83 6.32 36.25
CA ASN A 39 -23.17 5.83 35.05
C ASN A 39 -23.86 4.57 34.48
N GLN A 40 -24.62 4.77 33.40
CA GLN A 40 -25.39 3.70 32.73
C GLN A 40 -24.53 2.62 32.06
N GLU A 41 -23.21 2.83 31.90
CA GLU A 41 -22.30 1.81 31.35
C GLU A 41 -21.95 0.70 32.35
N ILE A 42 -22.27 0.89 33.64
CA ILE A 42 -22.05 -0.07 34.71
C ILE A 42 -23.24 -1.04 34.77
N ARG A 43 -23.01 -2.29 34.40
CA ARG A 43 -24.04 -3.34 34.46
C ARG A 43 -24.02 -4.02 35.83
N ASP A 44 -25.14 -4.59 36.25
CA ASP A 44 -25.20 -5.41 37.48
C ASP A 44 -24.20 -6.56 37.48
N SER A 45 -23.96 -7.14 36.31
CA SER A 45 -22.96 -8.18 36.11
C SER A 45 -21.53 -7.69 36.36
N ASP A 46 -21.21 -6.44 36.02
CA ASP A 46 -19.88 -5.85 36.22
C ASP A 46 -19.63 -5.65 37.73
N THR A 47 -20.63 -5.15 38.44
CA THR A 47 -20.63 -4.98 39.90
C THR A 47 -20.48 -6.31 40.63
N ALA A 48 -21.26 -7.32 40.22
CA ALA A 48 -21.21 -8.66 40.81
C ALA A 48 -19.84 -9.33 40.56
N LYS A 49 -19.28 -9.19 39.34
CA LYS A 49 -17.95 -9.70 38.99
C LYS A 49 -16.85 -9.06 39.84
N LEU A 50 -16.87 -7.73 40.03
CA LEU A 50 -15.89 -7.04 40.87
C LEU A 50 -15.96 -7.48 42.34
N LEU A 51 -17.16 -7.57 42.91
CA LEU A 51 -17.34 -8.06 44.29
C LEU A 51 -16.88 -9.50 44.45
N LYS A 52 -17.10 -10.35 43.44
CA LYS A 52 -16.61 -11.73 43.42
C LYS A 52 -15.07 -11.75 43.37
N ALA A 53 -14.45 -11.00 42.46
CA ALA A 53 -12.99 -10.88 42.35
C ALA A 53 -12.34 -10.43 43.66
N LEU A 54 -12.89 -9.39 44.31
CA LEU A 54 -12.40 -8.88 45.60
C LEU A 54 -12.46 -9.90 46.75
N LYS A 55 -13.44 -10.81 46.71
CA LYS A 55 -13.68 -11.78 47.80
C LYS A 55 -12.98 -13.12 47.56
N SER A 56 -12.99 -13.60 46.33
CA SER A 56 -12.58 -14.96 45.98
C SER A 56 -11.15 -15.05 45.47
N ASP A 57 -10.65 -14.01 44.80
CA ASP A 57 -9.38 -14.07 44.07
C ASP A 57 -8.50 -12.81 44.30
N PRO A 58 -8.30 -12.34 45.56
CA PRO A 58 -7.64 -11.05 45.82
C PRO A 58 -6.16 -11.00 45.37
N GLU A 59 -5.43 -12.11 45.49
CA GLU A 59 -4.02 -12.19 45.07
C GLU A 59 -3.87 -12.07 43.55
N SER A 60 -4.62 -12.88 42.79
CA SER A 60 -4.62 -12.80 41.32
C SER A 60 -5.11 -11.45 40.82
N PHE A 61 -6.09 -10.87 41.51
CA PHE A 61 -6.60 -9.55 41.16
C PHE A 61 -5.53 -8.47 41.37
N LEU A 62 -4.81 -8.49 42.50
CA LEU A 62 -3.68 -7.61 42.75
C LEU A 62 -2.56 -7.77 41.71
N ALA A 63 -2.29 -8.99 41.25
CA ALA A 63 -1.32 -9.26 40.19
C ALA A 63 -1.70 -8.54 38.88
N VAL A 64 -2.97 -8.60 38.47
CA VAL A 64 -3.44 -7.87 37.28
C VAL A 64 -3.37 -6.34 37.50
N LEU A 65 -3.72 -5.85 38.69
CA LEU A 65 -3.71 -4.41 39.00
C LEU A 65 -2.31 -3.78 39.04
N ASN A 66 -1.28 -4.59 39.32
CA ASN A 66 0.12 -4.17 39.31
C ASN A 66 0.83 -4.49 37.99
N ASN A 67 0.22 -5.27 37.10
CA ASN A 67 0.72 -5.41 35.74
C ASN A 67 0.40 -4.15 34.93
N ARG A 68 1.41 -3.33 34.65
CA ARG A 68 1.24 -2.07 33.90
C ARG A 68 0.49 -2.26 32.58
N ILE A 69 0.83 -3.28 31.80
CA ILE A 69 0.29 -3.50 30.46
C ILE A 69 -1.21 -3.82 30.56
N LEU A 70 -1.58 -4.80 31.39
CA LEU A 70 -2.97 -5.20 31.59
C LEU A 70 -3.79 -4.06 32.18
N PHE A 71 -3.28 -3.40 33.22
CA PHE A 71 -3.99 -2.30 33.86
C PHE A 71 -4.26 -1.14 32.91
N ASN A 72 -3.24 -0.69 32.17
CA ASN A 72 -3.38 0.39 31.19
C ASN A 72 -4.34 -0.01 30.07
N PHE A 73 -4.26 -1.25 29.58
CA PHE A 73 -5.18 -1.79 28.58
C PHE A 73 -6.64 -1.73 29.05
N PHE A 74 -6.96 -2.35 30.20
CA PHE A 74 -8.33 -2.44 30.68
C PHE A 74 -8.90 -1.11 31.16
N THR A 75 -8.07 -0.20 31.66
CA THR A 75 -8.53 1.15 32.06
C THR A 75 -8.54 2.15 30.91
N LYS A 76 -7.94 1.82 29.77
CA LYS A 76 -7.69 2.73 28.65
C LYS A 76 -6.92 4.00 29.07
N LYS A 77 -5.97 3.83 30.01
CA LYS A 77 -5.08 4.89 30.51
C LYS A 77 -3.63 4.53 30.21
N ASP A 78 -2.71 5.49 30.29
CA ASP A 78 -1.27 5.25 30.14
C ASP A 78 -0.51 5.72 31.38
N TYR A 79 -0.65 4.98 32.48
CA TYR A 79 0.11 5.29 33.68
C TYR A 79 1.58 4.86 33.53
N PRO A 80 2.52 5.66 34.07
CA PRO A 80 3.95 5.33 34.07
C PRO A 80 4.26 4.21 35.06
N ARG A 81 5.46 3.61 34.93
CA ARG A 81 5.92 2.51 35.79
C ARG A 81 5.89 2.85 37.30
N THR A 82 6.09 4.12 37.66
CA THR A 82 6.07 4.60 39.05
C THR A 82 4.70 4.45 39.74
N TYR A 83 3.63 4.25 38.98
CA TYR A 83 2.28 4.00 39.52
C TYR A 83 2.08 2.55 40.00
N PHE A 84 2.99 1.64 39.66
CA PHE A 84 2.86 0.21 39.91
C PHE A 84 3.90 -0.25 40.93
N LEU A 85 3.53 -1.19 41.80
CA LEU A 85 4.45 -1.75 42.78
C LEU A 85 5.48 -2.65 42.09
N ASN A 86 6.75 -2.53 42.48
CA ASN A 86 7.85 -3.30 41.87
C ASN A 86 7.91 -4.76 42.33
N GLU A 87 7.29 -5.08 43.46
CA GLU A 87 7.39 -6.38 44.12
C GLU A 87 6.00 -6.89 44.47
N LEU A 88 5.51 -7.81 43.64
CA LEU A 88 4.60 -8.83 44.14
C LEU A 88 5.47 -10.07 44.34
N ASP A 89 5.49 -10.61 45.56
CA ASP A 89 6.07 -11.92 45.86
C ASP A 89 5.60 -12.96 44.84
N ALA A 90 6.42 -13.99 44.62
CA ALA A 90 6.24 -15.06 43.62
C ALA A 90 4.77 -15.25 43.17
N ILE A 91 4.42 -14.59 42.06
CA ILE A 91 3.06 -14.61 41.51
C ILE A 91 2.82 -16.00 40.90
N ASP A 92 1.80 -16.70 41.38
CA ASP A 92 1.31 -17.91 40.74
C ASP A 92 0.60 -17.56 39.42
N THR A 93 1.33 -17.68 38.31
CA THR A 93 0.86 -17.32 36.98
C THR A 93 -0.40 -18.07 36.56
N GLU A 94 -0.56 -19.33 36.98
CA GLU A 94 -1.72 -20.15 36.62
C GLU A 94 -3.00 -19.66 37.31
N LYS A 95 -2.90 -19.21 38.56
CA LYS A 95 -4.01 -18.52 39.23
C LYS A 95 -4.37 -17.20 38.56
N VAL A 96 -3.39 -16.46 38.05
CA VAL A 96 -3.65 -15.21 37.32
C VAL A 96 -4.31 -15.49 35.97
N LYS A 97 -3.85 -16.49 35.21
CA LYS A 97 -4.51 -16.92 33.96
C LYS A 97 -5.96 -17.31 34.18
N THR A 98 -6.22 -18.08 35.24
CA THR A 98 -7.59 -18.49 35.62
C THR A 98 -8.46 -17.29 35.96
N PHE A 99 -7.91 -16.32 36.70
CA PHE A 99 -8.59 -15.06 36.99
C PHE A 99 -8.92 -14.27 35.72
N VAL A 100 -7.95 -14.09 34.82
CA VAL A 100 -8.14 -13.40 33.54
C VAL A 100 -9.19 -14.13 32.71
N GLN A 101 -9.16 -15.47 32.66
CA GLN A 101 -10.15 -16.29 31.97
C GLN A 101 -11.57 -16.03 32.49
N LEU A 102 -11.75 -15.97 33.81
CA LEU A 102 -13.05 -15.80 34.46
C LEU A 102 -13.64 -14.39 34.31
N PHE A 103 -12.79 -13.36 34.34
CA PHE A 103 -13.27 -11.99 34.49
C PHE A 103 -12.98 -11.07 33.31
N LEU A 104 -11.96 -11.35 32.50
CA LEU A 104 -11.37 -10.39 31.55
C LEU A 104 -11.13 -10.94 30.13
N SER A 105 -11.38 -12.23 29.89
CA SER A 105 -11.09 -12.92 28.63
C SER A 105 -11.83 -12.35 27.43
N GLU A 106 -13.09 -11.97 27.59
CA GLU A 106 -13.94 -11.45 26.50
C GLU A 106 -13.34 -10.20 25.85
N GLU A 107 -12.85 -9.25 26.65
CA GLU A 107 -12.27 -8.00 26.15
C GLU A 107 -10.89 -8.22 25.52
N LEU A 108 -10.07 -9.11 26.08
CA LEU A 108 -8.80 -9.51 25.46
C LEU A 108 -9.02 -10.19 24.11
N ALA A 109 -9.94 -11.16 24.05
CA ALA A 109 -10.23 -11.90 22.83
C ALA A 109 -10.77 -10.97 21.73
N ALA A 110 -11.69 -10.06 22.07
CA ALA A 110 -12.21 -9.07 21.14
C ALA A 110 -11.11 -8.16 20.59
N PHE A 111 -10.21 -7.68 21.45
CA PHE A 111 -9.07 -6.86 21.03
C PHE A 111 -8.16 -7.60 20.04
N PHE A 112 -7.75 -8.83 20.37
CA PHE A 112 -6.84 -9.56 19.50
C PHE A 112 -7.51 -9.95 18.17
N TYR A 113 -8.77 -10.38 18.20
CA TYR A 113 -9.52 -10.71 16.97
C TYR A 113 -9.60 -9.52 16.01
N GLN A 114 -9.96 -8.34 16.53
CA GLN A 114 -10.07 -7.12 15.72
C GLN A 114 -8.72 -6.70 15.14
N ASN A 115 -7.67 -6.69 15.96
CA ASN A 115 -6.37 -6.14 15.57
C ASN A 115 -5.55 -7.10 14.70
N LEU A 116 -5.65 -8.42 14.92
CA LEU A 116 -4.97 -9.43 14.09
C LEU A 116 -5.52 -9.46 12.66
N GLY A 117 -6.83 -9.29 12.50
CA GLY A 117 -7.46 -9.16 11.18
C GLY A 117 -7.04 -7.89 10.43
N ALA A 118 -6.78 -6.81 11.18
CA ALA A 118 -6.40 -5.51 10.64
C ALA A 118 -4.87 -5.28 10.52
N ASP A 119 -4.05 -6.29 10.81
CA ASP A 119 -2.58 -6.22 10.76
C ASP A 119 -1.96 -5.12 11.67
N LYS A 120 -2.62 -4.79 12.79
CA LYS A 120 -2.17 -3.76 13.74
C LYS A 120 -1.15 -4.30 14.74
N PHE A 121 -0.01 -4.77 14.26
CA PHE A 121 0.97 -5.48 15.09
C PHE A 121 1.65 -4.62 16.15
N ASN A 122 1.70 -3.30 15.98
CA ASN A 122 2.15 -2.37 17.01
C ASN A 122 1.31 -2.46 18.30
N GLU A 123 -0.01 -2.45 18.17
CA GLU A 123 -0.97 -2.56 19.29
C GLU A 123 -0.92 -3.98 19.89
N ILE A 124 -0.90 -5.00 19.03
CA ILE A 124 -0.85 -6.42 19.41
C ILE A 124 0.42 -6.72 20.20
N SER A 125 1.59 -6.34 19.69
CA SER A 125 2.88 -6.63 20.31
C SER A 125 3.00 -5.98 21.70
N HIS A 126 2.43 -4.78 21.88
CA HIS A 126 2.43 -4.13 23.18
C HIS A 126 1.66 -4.93 24.24
N LEU A 127 0.44 -5.37 23.90
CA LEU A 127 -0.38 -6.15 24.82
C LEU A 127 0.16 -7.57 25.02
N ALA A 128 0.70 -8.19 23.98
CA ALA A 128 1.30 -9.53 24.02
C ALA A 128 2.52 -9.64 24.96
N ALA A 129 3.13 -8.52 25.38
CA ALA A 129 4.14 -8.58 26.44
C ALA A 129 3.58 -9.05 27.81
N ALA A 130 2.25 -9.09 27.99
CA ALA A 130 1.58 -9.68 29.14
C ALA A 130 1.05 -11.12 28.90
N ILE A 131 1.48 -11.80 27.83
CA ILE A 131 0.92 -13.08 27.39
C ILE A 131 0.97 -14.22 28.42
N ASN A 132 1.95 -14.18 29.34
CA ASN A 132 2.06 -15.17 30.42
C ASN A 132 0.84 -15.18 31.36
N TYR A 133 0.05 -14.10 31.37
CA TYR A 133 -1.18 -13.97 32.15
C TYR A 133 -2.44 -14.25 31.32
N PHE A 134 -2.31 -14.51 30.03
CA PHE A 134 -3.46 -14.81 29.18
C PHE A 134 -3.91 -16.26 29.36
N PRO A 135 -5.21 -16.52 29.19
CA PRO A 135 -5.72 -17.87 29.19
C PRO A 135 -5.11 -18.72 28.07
N ASP A 136 -4.91 -20.01 28.34
CA ASP A 136 -4.29 -20.91 27.36
C ASP A 136 -5.10 -21.03 26.07
N SER A 137 -6.43 -20.92 26.14
CA SER A 137 -7.31 -20.88 24.98
C SER A 137 -7.01 -19.69 24.07
N LEU A 138 -6.76 -18.51 24.64
CA LEU A 138 -6.37 -17.33 23.88
C LEU A 138 -4.96 -17.51 23.31
N ASN A 139 -4.01 -17.99 24.11
CA ASN A 139 -2.64 -18.24 23.65
C ASN A 139 -2.58 -19.23 22.48
N PHE A 140 -3.42 -20.27 22.51
CA PHE A 140 -3.57 -21.21 21.40
C PHE A 140 -4.08 -20.50 20.13
N VAL A 141 -5.14 -19.69 20.23
CA VAL A 141 -5.69 -18.94 19.10
C VAL A 141 -4.67 -17.96 18.52
N LEU A 142 -3.93 -17.24 19.37
CA LEU A 142 -2.87 -16.32 18.93
C LEU A 142 -1.76 -17.06 18.17
N SER A 143 -1.37 -18.23 18.68
CA SER A 143 -0.34 -19.07 18.04
C SER A 143 -0.80 -19.59 16.69
N GLN A 144 -2.03 -20.11 16.59
CA GLN A 144 -2.61 -20.59 15.33
C GLN A 144 -2.70 -19.47 14.30
N HIS A 145 -3.21 -18.30 14.69
CA HIS A 145 -3.32 -17.17 13.78
C HIS A 145 -1.96 -16.63 13.31
N ALA A 146 -0.94 -16.71 14.15
CA ALA A 146 0.43 -16.38 13.76
C ALA A 146 0.99 -17.37 12.74
N LEU A 147 0.75 -18.68 12.95
CA LEU A 147 1.11 -19.73 11.99
C LEU A 147 0.40 -19.53 10.66
N ASP A 148 -0.92 -19.27 10.67
CA ASP A 148 -1.71 -19.01 9.45
C ASP A 148 -1.18 -17.79 8.68
N LYS A 149 -0.79 -16.73 9.37
CA LYS A 149 -0.15 -15.56 8.77
C LYS A 149 1.19 -15.94 8.14
N LEU A 150 2.06 -16.64 8.87
CA LEU A 150 3.34 -17.09 8.33
C LEU A 150 3.16 -18.00 7.11
N ASP A 151 2.23 -18.95 7.16
CA ASP A 151 1.93 -19.86 6.06
C ASP A 151 1.39 -19.14 4.83
N ASN A 152 0.48 -18.19 5.03
CA ASN A 152 -0.01 -17.34 3.96
C ASN A 152 1.13 -16.51 3.33
N ALA A 153 2.02 -15.93 4.15
CA ALA A 153 3.19 -15.22 3.67
C ALA A 153 4.12 -16.13 2.85
N ILE A 154 4.48 -17.31 3.38
CA ILE A 154 5.33 -18.28 2.70
C ILE A 154 4.71 -18.72 1.37
N ALA A 155 3.40 -19.00 1.35
CA ALA A 155 2.69 -19.42 0.14
C ALA A 155 2.68 -18.32 -0.93
N ILE A 156 2.43 -17.08 -0.55
CA ILE A 156 2.45 -15.93 -1.46
C ILE A 156 3.86 -15.66 -2.00
N LEU A 157 4.89 -15.85 -1.19
CA LEU A 157 6.28 -15.60 -1.55
C LEU A 157 6.97 -16.78 -2.25
N LYS A 158 6.26 -17.89 -2.51
CA LYS A 158 6.77 -19.02 -3.30
C LYS A 158 6.26 -18.93 -4.74
N PRO A 159 7.07 -19.31 -5.75
CA PRO A 159 6.60 -19.41 -7.13
C PRO A 159 5.48 -20.45 -7.30
N PRO A 160 4.41 -20.16 -8.07
CA PRO A 160 4.11 -18.88 -8.71
C PRO A 160 3.69 -17.83 -7.66
N TYR A 161 4.36 -16.67 -7.68
CA TYR A 161 4.17 -15.64 -6.65
C TYR A 161 2.73 -15.12 -6.61
N GLY A 162 2.21 -14.95 -5.40
CA GLY A 162 0.90 -14.40 -5.13
C GLY A 162 0.88 -12.87 -5.03
N ASN A 163 -0.25 -12.31 -4.57
CA ASN A 163 -0.38 -10.87 -4.36
C ASN A 163 0.30 -10.43 -3.06
N PHE A 164 1.43 -9.73 -3.17
CA PHE A 164 2.24 -9.26 -2.04
C PHE A 164 1.56 -8.19 -1.17
N TYR A 165 0.55 -7.48 -1.68
CA TYR A 165 -0.23 -6.53 -0.86
C TYR A 165 -0.92 -7.22 0.31
N LYS A 166 -1.21 -8.52 0.19
CA LYS A 166 -1.84 -9.32 1.26
C LYS A 166 -0.89 -9.70 2.39
N VAL A 167 0.41 -9.44 2.25
CA VAL A 167 1.45 -9.86 3.20
C VAL A 167 2.36 -8.71 3.64
N LEU A 168 1.91 -7.45 3.47
CA LEU A 168 2.72 -6.28 3.84
C LEU A 168 3.10 -6.24 5.32
N TYR A 169 2.37 -6.94 6.20
CA TYR A 169 2.70 -7.05 7.62
C TYR A 169 4.08 -7.66 7.88
N ILE A 170 4.66 -8.44 6.95
CA ILE A 170 6.04 -8.94 7.09
C ILE A 170 7.10 -7.84 6.97
N LYS A 171 6.71 -6.63 6.56
CA LYS A 171 7.57 -5.43 6.56
C LYS A 171 7.52 -4.70 7.91
N ASP A 172 6.63 -5.09 8.81
CA ASP A 172 6.47 -4.47 10.13
C ASP A 172 7.31 -5.22 11.18
N GLY A 173 8.25 -4.52 11.82
CA GLY A 173 9.05 -5.08 12.90
C GLY A 173 8.20 -5.54 14.09
N HIS A 174 7.04 -4.92 14.32
CA HIS A 174 6.15 -5.32 15.41
C HIS A 174 5.52 -6.70 15.19
N PHE A 175 5.39 -7.16 13.94
CA PHE A 175 4.95 -8.53 13.66
C PHE A 175 5.94 -9.53 14.28
N PHE A 176 7.23 -9.34 14.04
CA PHE A 176 8.29 -10.20 14.58
C PHE A 176 8.45 -10.05 16.10
N SER A 177 8.26 -8.85 16.65
CA SER A 177 8.19 -8.64 18.10
C SER A 177 7.02 -9.40 18.73
N PHE A 178 5.85 -9.43 18.08
CA PHE A 178 4.71 -10.24 18.51
C PHE A 178 5.06 -11.74 18.48
N LEU A 179 5.71 -12.23 17.43
CA LEU A 179 6.13 -13.64 17.33
C LEU A 179 7.06 -14.06 18.48
N ASN A 180 7.88 -13.15 19.04
CA ASN A 180 8.71 -13.47 20.20
C ASN A 180 7.90 -13.85 21.44
N HIS A 181 6.70 -13.29 21.61
CA HIS A 181 5.84 -13.55 22.77
C HIS A 181 5.17 -14.92 22.72
N ILE A 182 4.93 -15.45 21.51
CA ILE A 182 4.32 -16.77 21.28
C ILE A 182 5.32 -17.83 20.80
N LYS A 183 6.62 -17.50 20.85
CA LYS A 183 7.69 -18.28 20.23
C LYS A 183 7.69 -19.74 20.67
N ASN A 184 7.75 -20.63 19.68
CA ASN A 184 7.97 -22.06 19.84
C ASN A 184 8.76 -22.61 18.64
N GLN A 185 9.09 -23.90 18.64
CA GLN A 185 9.86 -24.53 17.54
C GLN A 185 9.16 -24.46 16.18
N GLU A 186 7.83 -24.57 16.16
CA GLU A 186 7.04 -24.53 14.93
C GLU A 186 7.08 -23.14 14.28
N ILE A 187 6.84 -22.09 15.08
CA ILE A 187 6.95 -20.69 14.64
C ILE A 187 8.37 -20.41 14.12
N GLU A 188 9.41 -20.89 14.81
CA GLU A 188 10.77 -20.70 14.34
C GLU A 188 11.01 -21.36 12.98
N GLN A 189 10.52 -22.59 12.77
CA GLN A 189 10.65 -23.25 11.48
C GLN A 189 9.93 -22.46 10.38
N LYS A 190 8.74 -21.92 10.65
CA LYS A 190 8.03 -21.06 9.68
C LYS A 190 8.77 -19.75 9.39
N ILE A 191 9.44 -19.16 10.38
CA ILE A 191 10.25 -17.94 10.14
C ILE A 191 11.50 -18.27 9.33
N LYS A 192 12.11 -19.45 9.52
CA LYS A 192 13.19 -19.97 8.66
C LYS A 192 12.70 -20.12 7.21
N ASP A 193 11.56 -20.78 7.01
CA ASP A 193 10.94 -20.96 5.69
C ASP A 193 10.59 -19.61 5.03
N LEU A 194 10.08 -18.66 5.81
CA LEU A 194 9.81 -17.29 5.36
C LEU A 194 11.11 -16.61 4.90
N LEU A 195 12.18 -16.71 5.68
CA LEU A 195 13.48 -16.14 5.32
C LEU A 195 14.02 -16.72 4.02
N ASP A 196 13.88 -18.02 3.81
CA ASP A 196 14.30 -18.71 2.60
C ASP A 196 13.50 -18.25 1.37
N SER A 197 12.17 -18.09 1.51
CA SER A 197 11.32 -17.51 0.45
C SER A 197 11.73 -16.08 0.11
N VAL A 198 11.96 -15.23 1.12
CA VAL A 198 12.42 -13.85 0.93
C VAL A 198 13.80 -13.81 0.27
N THR A 199 14.70 -14.71 0.64
CA THR A 199 16.04 -14.83 0.06
C THR A 199 16.01 -15.33 -1.38
N THR A 200 15.05 -16.19 -1.73
CA THR A 200 14.81 -16.62 -3.11
C THR A 200 14.42 -15.42 -3.97
N ILE A 201 13.51 -14.56 -3.48
CA ILE A 201 13.14 -13.31 -4.16
C ILE A 201 14.36 -12.38 -4.24
N TYR A 202 15.15 -12.24 -3.18
CA TYR A 202 16.38 -11.44 -3.19
C TYR A 202 17.36 -11.84 -4.29
N ASN A 203 17.54 -13.15 -4.50
CA ASN A 203 18.45 -13.67 -5.52
C ASN A 203 17.95 -13.39 -6.95
N GLN A 204 16.64 -13.20 -7.14
CA GLN A 204 16.03 -12.84 -8.41
C GLN A 204 15.98 -11.32 -8.63
N ASP A 205 15.68 -10.57 -7.57
CA ASP A 205 15.65 -9.11 -7.55
C ASP A 205 16.30 -8.59 -6.26
N GLN A 206 17.56 -8.22 -6.42
CA GLN A 206 18.40 -7.68 -5.36
C GLN A 206 17.96 -6.30 -4.86
N ASN A 207 17.08 -5.60 -5.57
CA ASN A 207 16.61 -4.26 -5.23
C ASN A 207 15.17 -4.24 -4.70
N SER A 208 14.57 -5.40 -4.45
CA SER A 208 13.19 -5.48 -3.95
C SER A 208 13.04 -4.77 -2.60
N GLU A 209 12.16 -3.76 -2.58
CA GLU A 209 11.82 -3.02 -1.35
C GLU A 209 11.17 -3.94 -0.30
N LEU A 210 10.34 -4.88 -0.76
CA LEU A 210 9.70 -5.87 0.11
C LEU A 210 10.76 -6.68 0.85
N VAL A 211 11.73 -7.23 0.12
CA VAL A 211 12.84 -8.02 0.69
C VAL A 211 13.62 -7.20 1.69
N SER A 212 14.07 -6.00 1.29
CA SER A 212 14.90 -5.14 2.12
C SER A 212 14.20 -4.78 3.43
N LYS A 213 12.93 -4.37 3.37
CA LYS A 213 12.14 -4.05 4.57
C LYS A 213 11.82 -5.28 5.41
N THR A 214 11.63 -6.44 4.79
CA THR A 214 11.41 -7.69 5.52
C THR A 214 12.65 -8.10 6.29
N TYR A 215 13.84 -8.04 5.69
CA TYR A 215 15.11 -8.29 6.41
C TYR A 215 15.31 -7.35 7.60
N LEU A 216 15.01 -6.06 7.45
CA LEU A 216 15.05 -5.11 8.56
C LEU A 216 14.02 -5.46 9.65
N ALA A 217 12.80 -5.80 9.27
CA ALA A 217 11.73 -6.15 10.19
C ALA A 217 12.06 -7.44 10.98
N MET A 218 12.58 -8.47 10.31
CA MET A 218 12.97 -9.76 10.88
C MET A 218 14.01 -9.64 11.99
N ASN A 219 14.82 -8.58 12.01
CA ASN A 219 15.77 -8.33 13.09
C ASN A 219 15.11 -8.09 14.46
N ASN A 220 13.80 -7.83 14.50
CA ASN A 220 13.06 -7.78 15.75
C ASN A 220 12.70 -9.16 16.30
N TYR A 221 12.93 -10.25 15.56
CA TYR A 221 12.76 -11.61 16.04
C TYR A 221 14.02 -12.11 16.77
N THR A 222 13.82 -12.77 17.91
CA THR A 222 14.88 -13.41 18.68
C THR A 222 14.80 -14.92 18.47
N ALA A 223 15.70 -15.47 17.64
CA ALA A 223 15.80 -16.91 17.39
C ALA A 223 16.05 -17.74 18.66
N LEU A 224 15.66 -19.01 18.64
CA LEU A 224 15.96 -20.03 19.66
C LEU A 224 17.40 -20.54 19.52
N ASP A 225 17.93 -20.59 18.29
CA ASP A 225 19.31 -21.00 18.03
C ASP A 225 20.19 -19.85 17.48
N ASP A 226 21.47 -19.91 17.84
CA ASP A 226 22.44 -18.86 17.53
C ASP A 226 22.79 -18.77 16.04
N ASP A 227 22.75 -19.89 15.30
CA ASP A 227 23.04 -19.91 13.85
C ASP A 227 21.97 -19.12 13.10
N PHE A 228 20.70 -19.33 13.44
CA PHE A 228 19.61 -18.59 12.85
C PHE A 228 19.63 -17.11 13.24
N SER A 229 20.00 -16.79 14.48
CA SER A 229 20.23 -15.40 14.91
C SER A 229 21.29 -14.69 14.06
N GLN A 230 22.41 -15.37 13.76
CA GLN A 230 23.46 -14.85 12.89
C GLN A 230 22.98 -14.65 11.44
N LYS A 231 22.17 -15.59 10.91
CA LYS A 231 21.55 -15.45 9.58
C LYS A 231 20.66 -14.22 9.48
N ILE A 232 19.80 -13.99 10.48
CA ILE A 232 18.94 -12.80 10.53
C ILE A 232 19.80 -11.52 10.51
N LYS A 233 20.84 -11.45 11.36
CA LYS A 233 21.76 -10.30 11.41
C LYS A 233 22.46 -10.05 10.08
N ARG A 234 23.01 -11.10 9.45
CA ARG A 234 23.67 -10.98 8.15
C ARG A 234 22.74 -10.42 7.08
N ASN A 235 21.48 -10.87 7.04
CA ASN A 235 20.51 -10.41 6.06
C ASN A 235 20.07 -8.96 6.32
N LYS A 236 20.00 -8.56 7.59
CA LYS A 236 19.84 -7.15 7.96
C LYS A 236 21.01 -6.29 7.44
N ASP A 237 22.26 -6.71 7.64
CA ASP A 237 23.42 -5.97 7.16
C ASP A 237 23.42 -5.82 5.62
N ILE A 238 22.97 -6.86 4.91
CA ILE A 238 22.76 -6.81 3.44
C ILE A 238 21.71 -5.75 3.06
N ALA A 239 20.64 -5.61 3.84
CA ALA A 239 19.61 -4.59 3.60
C ALA A 239 20.12 -3.18 3.92
N GLU A 240 20.86 -2.99 5.02
CA GLU A 240 21.38 -1.69 5.46
C GLU A 240 22.49 -1.15 4.55
N THR A 241 23.37 -2.02 4.04
CA THR A 241 24.43 -1.62 3.08
C THR A 241 23.87 -1.10 1.75
N LYS A 242 22.62 -1.46 1.40
CA LYS A 242 21.89 -0.88 0.26
C LYS A 242 21.09 0.36 0.63
N PHE A 243 20.82 0.57 1.91
CA PHE A 243 20.09 1.71 2.46
C PHE A 243 21.06 2.81 2.93
N GLU A 244 22.14 3.09 2.20
CA GLU A 244 22.81 4.37 2.33
C GLU A 244 21.89 5.43 1.72
N ALA A 245 21.20 6.18 2.59
CA ALA A 245 20.50 7.39 2.19
C ALA A 245 21.50 8.28 1.44
N TYR A 246 21.18 8.62 0.19
CA TYR A 246 21.95 9.59 -0.57
C TYR A 246 22.00 10.90 0.23
N ILE A 247 23.12 11.16 0.92
CA ILE A 247 23.43 12.45 1.53
C ILE A 247 24.08 13.26 0.40
N PRO A 248 23.37 14.22 -0.24
CA PRO A 248 23.99 15.04 -1.25
C PRO A 248 25.14 15.82 -0.62
N LYS A 249 26.37 15.57 -1.11
CA LYS A 249 27.49 16.48 -0.85
C LYS A 249 27.07 17.88 -1.28
N LYS A 250 26.99 18.80 -0.32
CA LYS A 250 26.61 20.21 -0.49
C LYS A 250 27.56 20.86 -1.50
N LYS A 251 27.18 20.87 -2.78
CA LYS A 251 27.88 21.66 -3.82
C LYS A 251 27.42 23.11 -3.68
N ASN A 252 28.37 24.03 -3.56
CA ASN A 252 28.11 25.47 -3.57
C ASN A 252 27.43 25.87 -4.89
N LEU A 253 26.13 26.14 -4.84
CA LEU A 253 25.25 26.49 -5.97
C LEU A 253 25.22 28.00 -6.26
N THR A 254 26.26 28.75 -5.88
CA THR A 254 26.33 30.21 -6.07
C THR A 254 26.19 30.63 -7.53
N TRP A 255 26.67 29.80 -8.46
CA TRP A 255 26.61 30.08 -9.90
C TRP A 255 25.20 29.86 -10.49
N VAL A 256 24.43 28.91 -9.95
CA VAL A 256 23.06 28.64 -10.41
C VAL A 256 22.12 29.78 -10.06
N TYR A 257 22.28 30.40 -8.87
CA TYR A 257 21.51 31.59 -8.49
C TYR A 257 21.81 32.80 -9.39
N LEU A 258 23.05 32.93 -9.88
CA LEU A 258 23.44 33.98 -10.82
C LEU A 258 22.77 33.80 -12.20
N VAL A 259 22.74 32.57 -12.71
CA VAL A 259 22.09 32.23 -14.00
C VAL A 259 20.57 32.38 -13.91
N VAL A 260 19.96 31.91 -12.83
CA VAL A 260 18.51 32.07 -12.60
C VAL A 260 18.15 33.55 -12.44
N GLY A 261 18.95 34.33 -11.70
CA GLY A 261 18.76 35.78 -11.57
C GLY A 261 18.80 36.51 -12.90
N PHE A 262 19.73 36.15 -13.79
CA PHE A 262 19.84 36.71 -15.13
C PHE A 262 18.61 36.40 -16.00
N PHE A 263 18.10 35.16 -15.95
CA PHE A 263 16.90 34.76 -16.69
C PHE A 263 15.63 35.47 -16.22
N VAL A 264 15.48 35.66 -14.90
CA VAL A 264 14.37 36.42 -14.33
C VAL A 264 14.45 37.89 -14.76
N PHE A 265 15.64 38.48 -14.79
CA PHE A 265 15.84 39.86 -15.23
C PHE A 265 15.48 40.07 -16.71
N ILE A 266 15.86 39.13 -17.60
CA ILE A 266 15.46 39.15 -19.01
C ILE A 266 13.94 39.08 -19.16
N ARG A 267 13.27 38.18 -18.42
CA ARG A 267 11.80 38.06 -18.49
C ARG A 267 11.07 39.32 -18.04
N ILE A 268 11.59 40.03 -17.04
CA ILE A 268 11.02 41.30 -16.58
C ILE A 268 11.15 42.37 -17.67
N ILE A 269 12.31 42.46 -18.35
CA ILE A 269 12.50 43.43 -19.45
C ILE A 269 11.57 43.14 -20.63
N VAL A 270 11.39 41.88 -21.00
CA VAL A 270 10.46 41.48 -22.08
C VAL A 270 9.01 41.78 -21.71
N PHE A 271 8.63 41.59 -20.45
CA PHE A 271 7.27 41.83 -19.97
C PHE A 271 6.91 43.33 -19.89
N PHE A 272 7.88 44.21 -19.64
CA PHE A 272 7.66 45.66 -19.66
C PHE A 272 7.65 46.27 -21.07
N ASN A 273 8.22 45.59 -22.07
CA ASN A 273 8.24 46.07 -23.46
C ASN A 273 7.01 45.64 -24.30
N SER A 274 6.11 44.81 -23.77
CA SER A 274 4.96 44.28 -24.53
C SER A 274 3.61 44.92 -24.17
N PHE A 275 3.59 46.13 -23.59
CA PHE A 275 2.35 46.90 -23.40
C PHE A 275 2.29 48.10 -24.32
N ASN A 276 1.56 47.96 -25.43
CA ASN A 276 0.83 49.05 -26.08
C ASN A 276 -0.46 48.48 -26.68
N PHE A 277 -1.59 49.01 -26.21
CA PHE A 277 -2.94 48.76 -26.69
C PHE A 277 -3.17 49.51 -28.00
N ASP A 278 -4.02 48.97 -28.89
CA ASP A 278 -5.09 49.76 -29.52
C ASP A 278 -6.22 48.87 -30.09
N ASN A 279 -7.44 49.40 -29.97
CA ASN A 279 -8.75 48.85 -30.31
C ASN A 279 -9.11 49.06 -31.80
N TYR A 280 -10.03 48.26 -32.37
CA TYR A 280 -11.25 48.73 -33.06
C TYR A 280 -12.21 47.57 -33.41
N SER A 281 -13.48 47.95 -33.57
CA SER A 281 -14.72 47.18 -33.44
C SER A 281 -15.35 46.60 -34.72
N ASN A 282 -16.20 45.59 -34.48
CA ASN A 282 -17.53 45.28 -35.04
C ASN A 282 -17.72 44.85 -36.51
N ASP A 283 -18.43 43.74 -36.71
CA ASP A 283 -19.78 43.74 -37.31
C ASP A 283 -20.56 42.45 -36.96
N ASP A 284 -21.85 42.66 -36.67
CA ASP A 284 -22.89 41.67 -36.31
C ASP A 284 -23.37 40.85 -37.52
N VAL A 285 -23.78 39.60 -37.27
CA VAL A 285 -24.98 39.02 -37.92
C VAL A 285 -25.76 38.19 -36.88
N THR A 286 -27.00 38.60 -36.66
CA THR A 286 -28.03 37.98 -35.84
C THR A 286 -28.68 36.80 -36.58
N TYR A 287 -28.94 35.70 -35.87
CA TYR A 287 -30.11 34.84 -36.10
C TYR A 287 -30.67 34.43 -34.74
N ASP A 288 -31.96 34.71 -34.57
CA ASP A 288 -32.75 34.32 -33.41
C ASP A 288 -33.42 32.96 -33.65
N ASP A 289 -33.55 32.27 -32.52
CA ASP A 289 -34.64 31.38 -32.09
C ASP A 289 -34.42 29.86 -32.03
N GLU A 290 -35.02 29.33 -30.96
CA GLU A 290 -35.40 27.95 -30.63
C GLU A 290 -34.45 27.11 -29.75
N THR A 291 -34.56 27.40 -28.45
CA THR A 291 -34.54 26.47 -27.30
C THR A 291 -33.76 25.16 -27.44
N VAL A 292 -32.51 25.15 -26.96
CA VAL A 292 -31.80 23.91 -26.64
C VAL A 292 -31.31 23.96 -25.19
N TYR A 293 -31.79 22.98 -24.43
CA TYR A 293 -31.44 22.64 -23.06
C TYR A 293 -29.95 22.88 -22.77
N LYS A 294 -29.62 23.80 -21.86
CA LYS A 294 -28.27 23.91 -21.29
C LYS A 294 -28.13 22.82 -20.22
N PRO A 295 -27.40 21.71 -20.45
CA PRO A 295 -27.07 20.83 -19.36
C PRO A 295 -26.16 21.62 -18.40
N GLU A 296 -26.51 21.67 -17.12
CA GLU A 296 -25.59 22.14 -16.09
C GLU A 296 -24.23 21.44 -16.27
N PRO A 297 -23.09 22.13 -16.04
CA PRO A 297 -21.78 21.52 -16.18
C PRO A 297 -21.74 20.28 -15.30
N ARG A 298 -21.72 19.10 -15.93
CA ARG A 298 -21.65 17.83 -15.22
C ARG A 298 -20.39 17.88 -14.37
N LYS A 299 -20.56 17.90 -13.04
CA LYS A 299 -19.45 17.71 -12.11
C LYS A 299 -18.86 16.34 -12.42
N ILE A 300 -17.73 16.32 -13.13
CA ILE A 300 -16.96 15.12 -13.38
C ILE A 300 -16.66 14.50 -12.01
N ASP A 301 -17.06 13.24 -11.82
CA ASP A 301 -16.79 12.53 -10.59
C ASP A 301 -15.29 12.59 -10.28
N ARG A 302 -14.96 12.78 -9.00
CA ARG A 302 -13.60 12.81 -8.50
C ARG A 302 -12.81 11.55 -8.90
N TYR A 303 -13.50 10.42 -9.06
CA TYR A 303 -12.92 9.19 -9.59
C TYR A 303 -12.32 9.38 -11.01
N TYR A 304 -13.07 9.99 -11.92
CA TYR A 304 -12.64 10.16 -13.31
C TYR A 304 -11.56 11.23 -13.49
N ALA A 305 -11.62 12.32 -12.71
CA ALA A 305 -10.56 13.35 -12.70
C ALA A 305 -9.23 12.78 -12.20
N ASN A 306 -9.26 11.91 -11.18
CA ASN A 306 -8.06 11.21 -10.71
C ASN A 306 -7.51 10.24 -11.76
N MET A 307 -8.38 9.56 -12.53
CA MET A 307 -7.95 8.60 -13.56
C MET A 307 -7.19 9.30 -14.70
N HIS A 308 -7.67 10.45 -15.17
CA HIS A 308 -6.98 11.25 -16.18
C HIS A 308 -5.55 11.63 -15.74
N PHE A 309 -5.40 12.10 -14.49
CA PHE A 309 -4.10 12.45 -13.92
C PHE A 309 -3.14 11.24 -13.82
N ILE A 310 -3.65 10.06 -13.48
CA ILE A 310 -2.85 8.83 -13.37
C ILE A 310 -2.32 8.41 -14.75
N ILE A 311 -3.15 8.48 -15.80
CA ILE A 311 -2.75 8.11 -17.17
C ILE A 311 -1.71 9.07 -17.72
N ASP A 312 -1.92 10.38 -17.55
CA ASP A 312 -0.94 11.39 -17.97
C ASP A 312 0.40 11.18 -17.26
N SER A 313 0.35 10.90 -15.94
CA SER A 313 1.54 10.58 -15.16
C SER A 313 2.23 9.31 -15.68
N PHE A 314 1.48 8.30 -16.10
CA PHE A 314 2.02 7.07 -16.66
C PHE A 314 2.67 7.31 -18.04
N GLN A 315 2.06 8.12 -18.90
CA GLN A 315 2.67 8.50 -20.17
C GLN A 315 3.96 9.31 -19.99
N VAL A 316 3.98 10.22 -19.00
CA VAL A 316 5.21 10.94 -18.59
C VAL A 316 6.26 9.95 -18.11
N PHE A 317 5.88 8.95 -17.32
CA PHE A 317 6.79 7.88 -16.93
C PHE A 317 7.33 7.11 -18.15
N LEU A 318 6.52 6.80 -19.15
CA LEU A 318 6.99 6.04 -20.31
C LEU A 318 7.93 6.85 -21.22
N ALA A 319 7.67 8.15 -21.43
CA ALA A 319 8.34 8.91 -22.49
C ALA A 319 9.23 10.07 -22.02
N ASP A 320 9.09 10.55 -20.78
CA ASP A 320 9.75 11.78 -20.29
C ASP A 320 10.97 11.46 -19.41
N PHE A 321 11.95 10.79 -20.01
CA PHE A 321 13.25 10.55 -19.40
C PHE A 321 14.40 10.83 -20.37
N LYS A 322 15.56 11.25 -19.84
CA LYS A 322 16.78 11.30 -20.63
C LYS A 322 17.54 9.99 -20.49
N PRO A 323 18.01 9.37 -21.59
CA PRO A 323 18.84 8.17 -21.52
C PRO A 323 20.08 8.33 -20.63
N SER A 324 20.63 9.54 -20.53
CA SER A 324 21.77 9.87 -19.64
C SER A 324 21.44 9.86 -18.15
N GLU A 325 20.16 9.91 -17.77
CA GLU A 325 19.70 9.95 -16.37
C GLU A 325 19.28 8.57 -15.86
N ILE A 326 19.34 7.54 -16.72
CA ILE A 326 19.00 6.16 -16.38
C ILE A 326 19.99 5.61 -15.36
N ARG A 327 19.48 5.18 -14.21
CA ARG A 327 20.23 4.50 -13.15
C ARG A 327 19.65 3.12 -12.89
N GLN A 328 20.50 2.19 -12.44
CA GLN A 328 20.08 0.87 -11.93
C GLN A 328 19.20 0.09 -12.92
N MET A 329 19.73 -0.18 -14.11
CA MET A 329 19.03 -0.96 -15.14
C MET A 329 18.98 -2.45 -14.72
N SER A 330 17.78 -3.04 -14.65
CA SER A 330 17.63 -4.51 -14.53
C SER A 330 18.01 -5.21 -15.84
N GLN A 331 18.19 -6.54 -15.80
CA GLN A 331 18.40 -7.32 -17.04
C GLN A 331 17.25 -7.12 -18.04
N ASP A 332 17.61 -7.09 -19.33
CA ASP A 332 16.66 -7.12 -20.44
C ASP A 332 15.76 -8.35 -20.31
N ILE A 333 14.45 -8.13 -20.25
CA ILE A 333 13.50 -9.24 -20.32
C ILE A 333 13.08 -9.49 -21.76
N ILE A 334 12.84 -10.75 -22.08
CA ILE A 334 12.37 -11.17 -23.41
C ILE A 334 10.85 -11.32 -23.33
N LEU A 335 10.14 -10.35 -23.92
CA LEU A 335 8.68 -10.43 -24.10
C LEU A 335 8.33 -11.12 -25.42
N LYS A 336 7.23 -11.87 -25.43
CA LYS A 336 6.65 -12.46 -26.64
C LYS A 336 5.50 -11.61 -27.15
N THR A 337 5.33 -11.58 -28.46
CA THR A 337 4.17 -10.95 -29.11
C THR A 337 2.86 -11.50 -28.51
N GLY A 338 1.97 -10.61 -28.07
CA GLY A 338 0.72 -10.93 -27.39
C GLY A 338 0.75 -10.81 -25.86
N GLU A 339 1.93 -10.79 -25.24
CA GLU A 339 2.05 -10.60 -23.80
C GLU A 339 1.66 -9.18 -23.38
N ASN A 340 1.07 -9.05 -22.20
CA ASN A 340 0.79 -7.75 -21.60
C ASN A 340 1.97 -7.31 -20.74
N PRO A 341 2.70 -6.24 -21.14
CA PRO A 341 3.89 -5.83 -20.44
C PRO A 341 3.62 -4.91 -19.25
N PHE A 342 2.39 -4.44 -19.05
CA PHE A 342 2.02 -3.45 -18.04
C PHE A 342 1.01 -3.99 -17.04
N GLN A 343 1.47 -4.17 -15.80
CA GLN A 343 0.67 -4.83 -14.78
C GLN A 343 0.05 -3.88 -13.77
N THR A 344 0.35 -2.57 -13.78
CA THR A 344 -0.22 -1.67 -12.76
C THR A 344 -1.66 -1.21 -13.08
N PHE A 345 -1.97 -0.85 -14.34
CA PHE A 345 -3.32 -0.32 -14.69
C PHE A 345 -3.99 -0.97 -15.90
N TYR A 346 -3.23 -1.65 -16.77
CA TYR A 346 -3.76 -2.35 -17.93
C TYR A 346 -4.05 -3.82 -17.57
N GLN A 347 -4.84 -4.07 -16.51
CA GLN A 347 -5.01 -5.41 -15.93
C GLN A 347 -6.27 -6.16 -16.40
N ASN A 348 -7.12 -5.57 -17.23
CA ASN A 348 -8.40 -6.20 -17.57
C ASN A 348 -8.19 -7.37 -18.54
N GLU A 349 -8.84 -8.50 -18.28
CA GLU A 349 -8.89 -9.61 -19.23
C GLU A 349 -9.46 -9.13 -20.57
N PRO A 350 -9.00 -9.69 -21.70
CA PRO A 350 -9.55 -9.37 -23.02
C PRO A 350 -11.08 -9.52 -22.96
N ALA A 351 -11.80 -8.56 -23.53
CA ALA A 351 -13.26 -8.60 -23.54
C ALA A 351 -13.74 -9.98 -24.01
N GLY A 352 -14.55 -10.65 -23.18
CA GLY A 352 -14.99 -12.02 -23.39
C GLY A 352 -15.59 -12.28 -24.78
N GLU A 353 -15.49 -13.53 -25.25
CA GLU A 353 -15.98 -14.12 -26.52
C GLU A 353 -16.62 -13.14 -27.52
N SER A 354 -15.86 -12.14 -27.96
CA SER A 354 -16.22 -11.29 -29.08
C SER A 354 -15.66 -11.97 -30.34
N SER A 355 -16.47 -12.05 -31.40
CA SER A 355 -16.05 -12.54 -32.72
C SER A 355 -15.36 -11.48 -33.57
N ASN A 356 -15.08 -10.29 -33.00
CA ASN A 356 -14.42 -9.20 -33.71
C ASN A 356 -12.93 -9.22 -33.40
N PHE A 357 -12.13 -9.39 -34.45
CA PHE A 357 -10.68 -9.38 -34.38
C PHE A 357 -10.14 -8.35 -35.36
N ILE A 358 -9.11 -7.62 -34.96
CA ILE A 358 -8.25 -6.88 -35.88
C ILE A 358 -6.85 -7.47 -35.80
N LYS A 359 -6.23 -7.65 -36.97
CA LYS A 359 -4.83 -8.02 -37.05
C LYS A 359 -3.97 -6.77 -37.15
N VAL A 360 -3.10 -6.58 -36.16
CA VAL A 360 -2.14 -5.48 -36.13
C VAL A 360 -0.75 -6.03 -36.42
N LYS A 361 -0.14 -5.60 -37.53
CA LYS A 361 1.22 -5.97 -37.93
C LYS A 361 2.19 -4.84 -37.62
N ASN A 362 3.22 -5.12 -36.83
CA ASN A 362 4.32 -4.20 -36.57
C ASN A 362 5.41 -4.37 -37.64
N ASN A 363 5.40 -3.54 -38.68
CA ASN A 363 6.41 -3.52 -39.73
C ASN A 363 7.52 -2.48 -39.45
N THR A 364 7.61 -1.98 -38.22
CA THR A 364 8.66 -1.03 -37.82
C THR A 364 9.96 -1.77 -37.46
N GLY A 365 11.06 -1.02 -37.39
CA GLY A 365 12.33 -1.53 -36.84
C GLY A 365 12.42 -1.50 -35.31
N TYR A 366 11.28 -1.34 -34.62
CA TYR A 366 11.17 -1.16 -33.17
C TYR A 366 10.10 -2.10 -32.61
N ASP A 367 10.24 -2.47 -31.35
CA ASP A 367 9.18 -3.17 -30.64
C ASP A 367 8.07 -2.17 -30.29
N MET A 368 6.83 -2.64 -30.26
CA MET A 368 5.65 -1.80 -30.05
C MET A 368 4.80 -2.34 -28.91
N VAL A 369 4.25 -1.45 -28.09
CA VAL A 369 3.16 -1.75 -27.18
C VAL A 369 1.92 -0.99 -27.63
N LEU A 370 0.82 -1.72 -27.82
CA LEU A 370 -0.49 -1.15 -28.11
C LEU A 370 -1.26 -1.02 -26.79
N LEU A 371 -1.61 0.20 -26.39
CA LEU A 371 -2.37 0.52 -25.19
C LEU A 371 -3.84 0.68 -25.54
N GLU A 372 -4.69 -0.27 -25.17
CA GLU A 372 -6.14 -0.19 -25.39
C GLU A 372 -6.81 0.64 -24.29
N ASN A 373 -7.57 1.65 -24.68
CA ASN A 373 -8.37 2.46 -23.76
C ASN A 373 -9.81 2.59 -24.25
N ALA A 374 -10.77 2.57 -23.34
CA ALA A 374 -12.15 2.97 -23.62
C ALA A 374 -12.33 4.46 -23.28
N VAL A 375 -12.92 5.23 -24.20
CA VAL A 375 -13.27 6.63 -23.92
C VAL A 375 -14.69 6.71 -23.35
N LEU A 376 -14.80 7.18 -22.11
CA LEU A 376 -16.06 7.58 -21.49
C LEU A 376 -16.22 9.10 -21.52
N TYR A 377 -17.46 9.56 -21.71
CA TYR A 377 -17.81 11.00 -21.67
C TYR A 377 -16.89 11.89 -22.53
N ASP A 378 -16.51 11.40 -23.71
CA ASP A 378 -15.75 12.09 -24.77
C ASP A 378 -14.34 12.59 -24.39
N THR A 379 -13.90 12.39 -23.14
CA THR A 379 -12.64 12.95 -22.63
C THR A 379 -11.86 12.01 -21.71
N ILE A 380 -12.52 11.03 -21.08
CA ILE A 380 -11.90 10.18 -20.06
C ILE A 380 -11.49 8.86 -20.69
N LYS A 381 -10.18 8.60 -20.72
CA LYS A 381 -9.59 7.33 -21.17
C LYS A 381 -9.55 6.36 -19.99
N ILE A 382 -10.08 5.15 -20.16
CA ILE A 382 -9.99 4.09 -19.16
C ILE A 382 -9.09 2.98 -19.71
N PRO A 383 -7.93 2.72 -19.07
CA PRO A 383 -7.03 1.63 -19.44
C PRO A 383 -7.73 0.28 -19.40
N ARG A 384 -7.57 -0.53 -20.44
CA ARG A 384 -8.09 -1.90 -20.49
C ARG A 384 -6.98 -2.91 -20.40
N THR A 385 -6.28 -3.10 -21.51
CA THR A 385 -5.20 -4.06 -21.66
C THR A 385 -4.09 -3.43 -22.53
N ALA A 386 -2.90 -4.00 -22.42
CA ALA A 386 -1.77 -3.62 -23.26
C ALA A 386 -1.24 -4.86 -23.98
N HIS A 387 -0.81 -4.67 -25.23
CA HIS A 387 -0.33 -5.76 -26.07
C HIS A 387 1.06 -5.46 -26.60
N PHE A 388 2.04 -6.28 -26.24
CA PHE A 388 3.37 -6.23 -26.83
C PHE A 388 3.37 -6.88 -28.22
N ILE A 389 3.97 -6.22 -29.21
CA ILE A 389 4.13 -6.71 -30.58
C ILE A 389 5.58 -6.47 -31.01
N LYS A 390 6.32 -7.56 -31.19
CA LYS A 390 7.73 -7.51 -31.58
C LYS A 390 7.89 -6.94 -33.00
N ALA A 391 9.03 -6.29 -33.26
CA ALA A 391 9.36 -5.82 -34.61
C ALA A 391 9.27 -6.96 -35.64
N GLY A 392 8.49 -6.75 -36.71
CA GLY A 392 8.25 -7.72 -37.78
C GLY A 392 7.10 -8.71 -37.55
N ASP A 393 6.56 -8.78 -36.32
CA ASP A 393 5.48 -9.70 -35.97
C ASP A 393 4.08 -9.09 -36.19
N ALA A 394 3.05 -9.92 -36.05
CA ALA A 394 1.65 -9.51 -36.05
C ALA A 394 0.89 -10.15 -34.88
N LEU A 395 -0.14 -9.46 -34.40
CA LEU A 395 -1.02 -9.92 -33.33
C LEU A 395 -2.48 -9.74 -33.74
N GLU A 396 -3.30 -10.74 -33.46
CA GLU A 396 -4.76 -10.63 -33.54
C GLU A 396 -5.30 -10.16 -32.19
N ILE A 397 -6.03 -9.05 -32.21
CA ILE A 397 -6.55 -8.39 -31.01
C ILE A 397 -8.06 -8.51 -31.02
N ASN A 398 -8.61 -9.10 -29.96
CA ASN A 398 -10.03 -9.15 -29.73
C ASN A 398 -10.48 -7.87 -29.03
N PHE A 399 -11.50 -7.19 -29.56
CA PHE A 399 -12.07 -5.99 -28.94
C PHE A 399 -13.59 -5.99 -29.07
N ASN A 400 -14.27 -5.43 -28.08
CA ASN A 400 -15.72 -5.40 -28.05
C ASN A 400 -16.26 -4.22 -28.88
N ARG A 401 -16.89 -4.50 -30.03
CA ARG A 401 -17.55 -3.47 -30.86
C ARG A 401 -18.73 -2.76 -30.18
N ALA A 402 -19.30 -3.31 -29.10
CA ALA A 402 -20.34 -2.63 -28.33
C ALA A 402 -19.82 -1.36 -27.61
N ASP A 403 -18.50 -1.26 -27.42
CA ASP A 403 -17.82 -0.08 -26.92
C ASP A 403 -17.45 0.82 -28.10
N ALA A 404 -18.40 1.64 -28.55
CA ALA A 404 -18.26 2.54 -29.72
C ALA A 404 -17.16 3.62 -29.59
N LYS A 405 -16.26 3.53 -28.60
CA LYS A 405 -15.22 4.50 -28.28
C LYS A 405 -13.92 3.85 -27.79
N THR A 406 -13.53 2.72 -28.37
CA THR A 406 -12.19 2.14 -28.12
C THR A 406 -11.14 2.90 -28.93
N ILE A 407 -10.09 3.34 -28.26
CA ILE A 407 -8.93 4.00 -28.87
C ILE A 407 -7.65 3.31 -28.44
N PHE A 408 -6.63 3.41 -29.28
CA PHE A 408 -5.31 2.89 -29.00
C PHE A 408 -4.28 4.01 -28.92
N ASN A 409 -3.38 3.92 -27.95
CA ASN A 409 -2.13 4.70 -27.96
C ASN A 409 -0.97 3.75 -28.26
N MET A 410 0.02 4.20 -29.03
CA MET A 410 1.15 3.37 -29.42
C MET A 410 2.41 3.81 -28.68
N TYR A 411 3.21 2.85 -28.21
CA TYR A 411 4.47 3.09 -27.54
C TYR A 411 5.57 2.27 -28.22
N LEU A 412 6.58 2.93 -28.79
CA LEU A 412 7.62 2.27 -29.59
C LEU A 412 9.02 2.52 -29.05
N GLY A 413 9.85 1.49 -29.05
CA GLY A 413 11.23 1.59 -28.62
C GLY A 413 12.03 0.29 -28.72
N LYS A 414 13.17 0.27 -28.04
CA LYS A 414 14.09 -0.88 -27.91
C LYS A 414 14.53 -1.03 -26.46
N LYS A 415 15.04 -2.22 -26.14
CA LYS A 415 15.65 -2.59 -24.85
C LYS A 415 14.70 -2.37 -23.66
N TRP A 416 13.89 -3.40 -23.42
CA TRP A 416 12.88 -3.41 -22.37
C TRP A 416 13.51 -3.63 -21.00
N ALA A 417 13.45 -2.63 -20.12
CA ALA A 417 14.12 -2.66 -18.83
C ALA A 417 13.34 -1.92 -17.74
N THR A 418 13.67 -2.19 -16.48
CA THR A 418 13.29 -1.33 -15.35
C THR A 418 14.47 -0.44 -15.00
N PHE A 419 14.21 0.85 -14.76
CA PHE A 419 15.26 1.80 -14.41
C PHE A 419 14.72 3.06 -13.74
N GLN A 420 15.55 3.67 -12.90
CA GLN A 420 15.26 4.93 -12.21
C GLN A 420 15.80 6.13 -12.99
N THR A 421 15.17 7.29 -12.82
CA THR A 421 15.54 8.57 -13.43
C THR A 421 15.54 9.66 -12.38
N ASP A 422 16.24 10.78 -12.62
CA ASP A 422 16.33 11.90 -11.66
C ASP A 422 14.98 12.55 -11.34
N SER A 423 13.98 12.35 -12.18
CA SER A 423 12.61 12.83 -11.97
C SER A 423 11.83 12.09 -10.87
N ASN A 424 12.31 10.93 -10.41
CA ASN A 424 11.63 10.08 -9.41
C ASN A 424 10.15 9.75 -9.72
N HIS A 425 9.70 9.91 -10.97
CA HIS A 425 8.42 9.36 -11.41
C HIS A 425 8.56 7.84 -11.47
N LEU A 426 7.94 7.15 -10.51
CA LEU A 426 8.01 5.70 -10.38
C LEU A 426 6.59 5.12 -10.44
N PHE A 427 6.41 4.16 -11.34
CA PHE A 427 5.27 3.25 -11.31
C PHE A 427 5.79 1.90 -10.85
N ILE A 428 5.14 1.34 -9.83
CA ILE A 428 5.63 0.16 -9.12
C ILE A 428 4.63 -0.97 -9.35
N ARG A 429 5.05 -2.03 -10.07
CA ARG A 429 4.26 -3.25 -10.25
C ARG A 429 4.19 -4.06 -8.95
N ASN A 430 3.33 -5.07 -8.93
CA ASN A 430 3.38 -6.13 -7.92
C ASN A 430 4.85 -6.58 -7.76
N HIS A 431 5.28 -6.83 -6.52
CA HIS A 431 6.67 -7.16 -6.14
C HIS A 431 7.60 -5.97 -5.82
N SER A 432 7.07 -4.73 -5.74
CA SER A 432 7.86 -3.52 -5.46
C SER A 432 8.92 -3.22 -6.52
N ILE A 433 8.69 -3.68 -7.75
CA ILE A 433 9.60 -3.48 -8.87
C ILE A 433 9.08 -2.32 -9.71
N VAL A 434 9.96 -1.46 -10.22
CA VAL A 434 9.55 -0.41 -11.17
C VAL A 434 8.97 -1.06 -12.42
N GLU A 435 7.87 -0.54 -12.95
CA GLU A 435 7.26 -1.01 -14.20
C GLU A 435 8.30 -0.96 -15.33
N TYR A 436 8.30 -1.96 -16.19
CA TYR A 436 9.24 -1.96 -17.31
C TYR A 436 8.85 -0.91 -18.35
N ARG A 437 9.85 -0.36 -19.05
CA ARG A 437 9.65 0.55 -20.18
C ARG A 437 10.84 0.41 -21.14
N PHE A 438 10.68 0.84 -22.39
CA PHE A 438 11.81 0.95 -23.32
C PHE A 438 12.86 1.93 -22.78
N SER A 439 14.13 1.55 -22.80
CA SER A 439 15.24 2.45 -22.45
C SER A 439 15.73 3.27 -23.65
N GLU A 440 15.37 2.84 -24.86
CA GLU A 440 15.65 3.55 -26.12
C GLU A 440 14.34 3.83 -26.85
N LEU A 441 13.94 5.10 -26.94
CA LEU A 441 12.71 5.52 -27.61
C LEU A 441 12.99 6.02 -29.03
N ILE A 442 11.98 5.91 -29.90
CA ILE A 442 12.00 6.63 -31.17
C ILE A 442 11.94 8.15 -30.92
N PRO A 443 12.49 9.01 -31.80
CA PRO A 443 12.54 10.46 -31.59
C PRO A 443 11.17 11.11 -31.31
N THR A 444 10.10 10.59 -31.92
CA THR A 444 8.73 11.11 -31.82
C THR A 444 7.85 10.31 -30.84
N ALA A 445 8.45 9.50 -29.96
CA ALA A 445 7.71 8.60 -29.06
C ALA A 445 6.67 9.33 -28.19
N LYS A 446 6.99 10.55 -27.73
CA LYS A 446 6.08 11.34 -26.88
C LYS A 446 4.83 11.81 -27.63
N GLU A 447 4.98 12.19 -28.90
CA GLU A 447 3.86 12.63 -29.74
C GLU A 447 2.98 11.45 -30.12
N ILE A 448 3.61 10.34 -30.51
CA ILE A 448 2.93 9.10 -30.88
C ILE A 448 2.15 8.51 -29.70
N LEU A 449 2.74 8.49 -28.50
CA LEU A 449 2.10 7.99 -27.29
C LEU A 449 0.86 8.81 -26.88
N LYS A 450 0.84 10.11 -27.21
CA LYS A 450 -0.29 10.99 -26.93
C LYS A 450 -1.38 10.96 -28.00
N THR A 451 -1.09 10.40 -29.17
CA THR A 451 -2.01 10.36 -30.30
C THR A 451 -2.99 9.20 -30.13
N ASP A 452 -4.27 9.47 -30.35
CA ASP A 452 -5.34 8.47 -30.28
C ASP A 452 -5.61 7.86 -31.65
N TYR A 453 -5.50 6.54 -31.74
CA TYR A 453 -5.72 5.77 -32.96
C TYR A 453 -7.00 4.96 -32.86
N SER A 454 -7.89 5.09 -33.84
CA SER A 454 -9.09 4.25 -33.97
C SER A 454 -8.86 3.20 -35.05
N LEU A 455 -8.53 1.98 -34.63
CA LEU A 455 -8.32 0.84 -35.53
C LEU A 455 -9.64 0.09 -35.72
N VAL A 456 -10.25 0.24 -36.90
CA VAL A 456 -11.55 -0.37 -37.23
C VAL A 456 -11.39 -1.66 -38.02
N ASN A 457 -10.26 -1.80 -38.73
CA ASN A 457 -9.88 -2.95 -39.56
C ASN A 457 -8.41 -3.31 -39.30
N ASP A 458 -7.93 -4.38 -39.95
CA ASP A 458 -6.53 -4.77 -39.93
C ASP A 458 -5.62 -3.59 -40.26
N ALA A 459 -4.47 -3.52 -39.58
CA ALA A 459 -3.56 -2.40 -39.67
C ALA A 459 -2.11 -2.87 -39.78
N VAL A 460 -1.38 -2.29 -40.73
CA VAL A 460 0.07 -2.44 -40.84
C VAL A 460 0.71 -1.13 -40.39
N ILE A 461 1.44 -1.21 -39.27
CA ILE A 461 2.12 -0.07 -38.67
C ILE A 461 3.56 -0.05 -39.15
N SER A 462 3.94 1.02 -39.84
CA SER A 462 5.31 1.29 -40.30
C SER A 462 5.82 2.60 -39.70
N TYR A 463 7.15 2.80 -39.64
CA TYR A 463 7.74 4.04 -39.16
C TYR A 463 8.69 4.58 -40.23
N SER A 464 8.35 5.74 -40.81
CA SER A 464 9.13 6.37 -41.88
C SER A 464 9.11 7.89 -41.71
N ASN A 465 10.17 8.58 -42.16
CA ASN A 465 10.27 10.05 -42.14
C ASN A 465 9.97 10.72 -40.78
N GLY A 466 10.23 10.03 -39.66
CA GLY A 466 9.99 10.54 -38.31
C GLY A 466 8.56 10.38 -37.78
N GLY A 467 7.63 9.80 -38.55
CA GLY A 467 6.24 9.56 -38.15
C GLY A 467 5.81 8.10 -38.31
N LEU A 468 4.65 7.77 -37.71
CA LEU A 468 3.98 6.49 -37.98
C LEU A 468 3.19 6.58 -39.29
N ASP A 469 3.34 5.55 -40.11
CA ASP A 469 2.52 5.29 -41.28
C ASP A 469 1.63 4.09 -40.96
N ILE A 470 0.32 4.27 -41.09
CA ILE A 470 -0.69 3.26 -40.72
C ILE A 470 -1.45 2.93 -42.00
N ASP A 471 -1.08 1.81 -42.61
CA ASP A 471 -1.80 1.27 -43.74
C ASP A 471 -2.94 0.37 -43.22
N SER A 472 -4.17 0.87 -43.36
CA SER A 472 -5.37 0.16 -42.92
C SER A 472 -6.53 0.60 -43.80
N GLU A 473 -7.20 -0.36 -44.41
CA GLU A 473 -8.38 -0.12 -45.25
C GLU A 473 -9.47 0.54 -44.37
N ASN A 474 -9.81 1.81 -44.60
CA ASN A 474 -10.76 2.62 -43.82
C ASN A 474 -10.38 2.99 -42.35
N ALA A 475 -9.11 2.98 -41.95
CA ALA A 475 -8.74 3.54 -40.65
C ALA A 475 -9.04 5.05 -40.57
N ARG A 476 -9.66 5.48 -39.46
CA ARG A 476 -9.82 6.91 -39.13
C ARG A 476 -8.73 7.30 -38.13
N ILE A 477 -7.74 8.07 -38.58
CA ILE A 477 -6.92 8.85 -37.66
C ILE A 477 -7.81 10.01 -37.22
N ASN A 478 -8.22 10.04 -35.95
CA ASN A 478 -8.89 11.21 -35.39
C ASN A 478 -7.79 12.09 -34.76
N PRO A 479 -7.23 13.09 -35.46
CA PRO A 479 -6.69 14.22 -34.74
C PRO A 479 -7.88 14.85 -34.01
N ILE A 480 -7.77 15.09 -32.70
CA ILE A 480 -8.66 16.05 -32.06
C ILE A 480 -8.28 17.41 -32.66
N ASN A 481 -8.93 17.76 -33.77
CA ASN A 481 -9.09 19.16 -34.11
C ASN A 481 -9.97 19.76 -33.03
N GLU A 482 -9.44 20.82 -32.43
CA GLU A 482 -10.15 21.75 -31.57
C GLU A 482 -11.59 21.97 -32.07
N PHE A 483 -12.58 21.52 -31.30
CA PHE A 483 -13.87 22.19 -31.33
C PHE A 483 -13.81 23.30 -30.29
N LYS A 484 -13.31 24.45 -30.76
CA LYS A 484 -13.92 25.72 -30.42
C LYS A 484 -15.37 25.65 -30.87
N GLU A 485 -16.28 25.60 -29.91
CA GLU A 485 -17.51 26.40 -29.81
C GLU A 485 -18.14 26.21 -28.42
#